data_AF-A0A959GM02-F1
#
_entry.id   AF-A0A959GM02-F1
#
_cell.length_a   1.000
_cell.length_b   1.000
_cell.length_c   1.000
_cell.angle_alpha   90.00
_cell.angle_beta   90.00
_cell.angle_gamma   90.00
#
_symmetry.space_group_name_H-M   'P 1'
#
loop_
_entity.id
_entity.type
_entity.pdbx_description
1 polymer ?
#
loop_
_entity_poly.entity_id
_entity_poly.type
_entity_poly.pdbx_seq_one_letter_code
_entity_poly.pdbx_strand_id
1 'polypeptide(L)' 'NAVNVELVTRYYKWNLIAEDPDDNKFVDCAVASNATFIVTHDRHFNVLKKVDFPKVEVIDVVQLKVELKK' A
#
# COMPACT_ATOMS: atom_id res chain seq x y z
N ASN A 1 9.33 18.94 6.99
CA ASN A 1 8.54 17.69 6.97
C ASN A 1 7.39 17.81 7.95
N ALA A 2 6.20 17.31 7.57
CA ALA A 2 5.06 17.25 8.48
C ALA A 2 5.32 16.19 9.57
N VAL A 3 4.74 16.38 10.76
CA VAL A 3 5.06 15.59 11.97
C VAL A 3 4.79 14.09 11.82
N ASN A 4 3.86 13.69 10.95
CA ASN A 4 3.46 12.30 10.73
C ASN A 4 3.70 11.84 9.28
N VAL A 5 4.74 12.38 8.63
CA VAL A 5 5.07 12.05 7.24
C VAL A 5 6.55 11.74 7.14
N GLU A 6 6.85 10.50 6.76
CA GLU A 6 8.18 10.05 6.43
C GLU A 6 8.38 10.07 4.91
N LEU A 7 9.47 10.70 4.46
CA LEU A 7 9.85 10.67 3.05
C LEU A 7 10.58 9.36 2.77
N VAL A 8 10.03 8.57 1.85
CA VAL A 8 10.58 7.27 1.47
C VAL A 8 11.05 7.33 0.03
N THR A 9 12.31 6.91 -0.20
CA THR A 9 12.85 6.78 -1.56
C THR A 9 12.58 5.36 -2.05
N ARG A 10 11.86 5.25 -3.18
CA ARG A 10 11.64 3.98 -3.86
C ARG A 10 12.78 3.69 -4.84
N TYR A 11 13.27 2.45 -4.83
CA TYR A 11 14.34 1.99 -5.73
C TYR A 11 13.85 1.04 -6.82
N TYR A 12 12.64 0.49 -6.66
CA TYR A 12 12.03 -0.47 -7.56
C TYR A 12 10.65 0.01 -8.03
N LYS A 13 10.24 -0.50 -9.19
CA LYS A 13 8.92 -0.33 -9.79
C LYS A 13 8.30 -1.70 -9.97
N TRP A 14 7.27 -2.02 -9.18
CA TRP A 14 6.66 -3.35 -9.23
C TRP A 14 5.62 -3.48 -10.34
N ASN A 15 4.97 -2.37 -10.73
CA ASN A 15 3.96 -2.32 -11.80
C ASN A 15 2.85 -3.38 -11.62
N LEU A 16 2.35 -3.56 -10.39
CA LEU A 16 1.36 -4.58 -10.03
C LEU A 16 -0.07 -4.18 -10.41
N ILE A 17 -0.34 -2.89 -10.53
CA ILE A 17 -1.65 -2.36 -10.92
C ILE A 17 -1.55 -1.94 -12.39
N ALA A 18 -2.07 -2.78 -13.28
CA ALA A 18 -2.04 -2.56 -14.73
C ALA A 18 -3.20 -1.67 -15.23
N GLU A 19 -4.34 -1.71 -14.53
CA GLU A 19 -5.54 -0.93 -14.88
C GLU A 19 -5.33 0.57 -14.64
N ASP A 20 -4.59 0.92 -13.58
CA ASP A 20 -4.16 2.29 -13.28
C ASP A 20 -2.65 2.31 -12.95
N PRO A 21 -1.81 2.66 -13.94
CA PRO A 21 -0.38 2.76 -13.73
C PRO A 21 0.05 3.80 -12.67
N ASP A 22 -0.75 4.84 -12.40
CA ASP A 22 -0.41 5.88 -11.42
C ASP A 22 -0.49 5.35 -9.98
N ASP A 23 -1.42 4.42 -9.72
CA ASP A 23 -1.59 3.80 -8.41
C ASP A 23 -0.38 2.98 -7.95
N ASN A 24 0.49 2.55 -8.89
CA ASN A 24 1.73 1.86 -8.56
C ASN A 24 2.65 2.69 -7.64
N LYS A 25 2.54 4.03 -7.63
CA LYS A 25 3.35 4.87 -6.73
C LYS A 25 3.07 4.58 -5.26
N PHE A 26 1.84 4.19 -4.91
CA PHE A 26 1.47 3.84 -3.54
C PHE A 26 1.98 2.46 -3.16
N VAL A 27 1.93 1.50 -4.09
CA VAL A 27 2.45 0.14 -3.88
C VAL A 27 3.97 0.16 -3.76
N ASP A 28 4.66 0.84 -4.67
CA ASP A 28 6.12 1.01 -4.63
C ASP A 28 6.55 1.67 -3.31
N CYS A 29 5.81 2.68 -2.84
CA CYS A 29 6.08 3.35 -1.57
C CYS A 29 5.87 2.42 -0.37
N ALA A 30 4.74 1.70 -0.33
CA ALA A 30 4.43 0.77 0.75
C ALA A 30 5.47 -0.35 0.87
N VAL A 31 5.96 -0.88 -0.24
CA VAL A 31 7.03 -1.89 -0.23
C VAL A 31 8.35 -1.27 0.21
N ALA A 32 8.72 -0.10 -0.31
CA ALA A 32 9.97 0.57 0.04
C ALA A 32 10.02 1.02 1.51
N SER A 33 8.88 1.35 2.11
CA SER A 33 8.74 1.72 3.52
C SER A 33 8.56 0.52 4.45
N ASN A 34 8.47 -0.70 3.90
CA ASN A 34 8.11 -1.90 4.64
C ASN A 34 6.79 -1.75 5.43
N ALA A 35 5.81 -1.05 4.82
CA ALA A 35 4.50 -0.87 5.41
C ALA A 35 3.69 -2.18 5.38
N THR A 36 3.01 -2.47 6.48
CA THR A 36 2.10 -3.63 6.57
C THR A 36 0.85 -3.45 5.71
N PHE A 37 0.31 -2.23 5.67
CA PHE A 37 -1.00 -1.95 5.08
C PHE A 37 -0.99 -0.74 4.14
N ILE A 38 -1.75 -0.85 3.04
CA ILE A 38 -2.31 0.29 2.31
C ILE A 38 -3.76 0.45 2.77
N VAL A 39 -4.09 1.62 3.29
CA VAL A 39 -5.44 1.92 3.78
C VAL A 39 -6.19 2.68 2.69
N THR A 40 -7.16 2.05 2.04
CA THR A 40 -7.93 2.66 0.95
C THR A 40 -9.30 2.00 0.78
N HIS A 41 -10.23 2.72 0.17
CA HIS A 41 -11.51 2.17 -0.32
C HIS A 41 -11.50 1.94 -1.84
N ASP A 42 -10.37 2.22 -2.49
CA ASP A 42 -10.22 2.06 -3.93
C ASP A 42 -10.10 0.58 -4.31
N ARG A 43 -10.90 0.17 -5.30
CA ARG A 43 -10.98 -1.21 -5.77
C ARG A 43 -9.83 -1.59 -6.70
N HIS A 44 -9.10 -0.63 -7.29
CA HIS A 44 -7.94 -0.92 -8.15
C HIS A 44 -6.86 -1.72 -7.40
N PHE A 45 -6.76 -1.54 -6.08
CA PHE A 45 -5.81 -2.24 -5.22
C PHE A 45 -6.20 -3.69 -4.90
N ASN A 46 -7.40 -4.16 -5.30
CA ASN A 46 -7.81 -5.54 -5.04
C ASN A 46 -6.91 -6.58 -5.73
N VAL A 47 -6.19 -6.20 -6.79
CA VAL A 47 -5.19 -7.06 -7.43
C VAL A 47 -4.12 -7.52 -6.45
N LEU A 48 -3.75 -6.70 -5.47
CA LEU A 48 -2.72 -6.99 -4.48
C LEU A 48 -3.10 -8.14 -3.53
N LYS A 49 -4.40 -8.43 -3.36
CA LYS A 49 -4.86 -9.57 -2.55
C LYS A 49 -4.41 -10.92 -3.11
N LYS A 50 -4.15 -10.99 -4.42
CA LYS A 50 -3.69 -12.19 -5.13
C LYS A 50 -2.17 -12.24 -5.30
N VAL A 51 -1.45 -11.19 -4.90
CA VAL A 51 0.00 -11.12 -5.01
C VAL A 51 0.62 -11.74 -3.76
N ASP A 52 1.41 -12.79 -3.95
CA ASP A 52 2.15 -13.45 -2.87
C ASP A 52 3.43 -12.69 -2.50
N PHE A 53 4.07 -12.05 -3.49
CA PHE A 53 5.25 -11.22 -3.30
C PHE A 53 5.34 -10.09 -4.35
N PRO A 54 5.67 -8.85 -3.97
CA PRO A 54 5.83 -8.35 -2.59
C PRO A 54 4.48 -8.29 -1.86
N LYS A 55 4.47 -8.70 -0.58
CA LYS A 55 3.24 -8.77 0.19
C LYS A 55 2.90 -7.40 0.78
N VAL A 56 1.75 -6.86 0.41
CA VAL A 56 1.16 -5.65 0.98
C VAL A 56 -0.32 -5.89 1.17
N GLU A 57 -0.81 -5.69 2.39
CA GLU A 57 -2.23 -5.90 2.70
C GLU A 57 -3.03 -4.63 2.44
N VAL A 58 -4.20 -4.78 1.82
CA VAL A 58 -5.10 -3.67 1.52
C VAL A 58 -6.29 -3.77 2.44
N ILE A 59 -6.46 -2.76 3.29
CA ILE A 59 -7.53 -2.69 4.29
C ILE A 59 -8.29 -1.37 4.18
N ASP A 60 -9.52 -1.34 4.70
CA ASP A 60 -10.25 -0.09 4.86
C ASP A 60 -9.98 0.58 6.23
N VAL A 61 -10.56 1.77 6.41
CA VAL A 61 -10.39 2.54 7.66
C VAL A 61 -11.03 1.86 8.87
N VAL A 62 -12.09 1.08 8.67
CA VAL A 62 -12.81 0.38 9.73
C VAL A 62 -11.95 -0.78 10.24
N GLN A 63 -11.36 -1.55 9.32
CA GLN A 63 -10.42 -2.63 9.59
C GLN A 63 -9.17 -2.10 10.28
N LEU A 64 -8.59 -0.99 9.80
CA LEU A 64 -7.45 -0.35 10.47
C LEU A 64 -7.76 -0.05 11.93
N LYS A 65 -8.94 0.49 12.23
CA LYS A 65 -9.35 0.80 13.61
C LYS A 65 -9.46 -0.45 14.50
N VAL A 66 -9.78 -1.60 13.92
CA VAL A 66 -9.80 -2.88 14.64
C VAL A 66 -8.38 -3.38 14.88
N GLU A 67 -7.51 -3.33 13.86
CA GLU A 67 -6.11 -3.75 13.96
C GLU A 67 -5.31 -2.91 14.96
N LEU A 68 -5.53 -1.60 15.02
CA LEU A 68 -4.86 -0.70 15.98
C LEU A 68 -5.29 -0.89 17.44
N LYS A 69 -6.35 -1.67 17.69
CA LYS A 69 -6.84 -1.96 19.05
C LYS A 69 -6.34 -3.30 19.60
N LYS A 70 -5.64 -4.09 18.79
CA LYS A 70 -4.96 -5.30 19.24
C LYS A 70 -3.67 -4.92 19.96
#